data_AF-A0A7L9E6Z6-F1
#
_entry.id   AF-A0A7L9E6Z6-F1
#
_cell.length_a   1.000
_cell.length_b   1.000
_cell.length_c   1.000
_cell.angle_alpha   90.00
_cell.angle_beta   90.00
_cell.angle_gamma   90.00
#
_symmetry.space_group_name_H-M   'P 1'
#
loop_
_entity.id
_entity.type
_entity.pdbx_description
1 polymer ?
#
loop_
_entity_poly.entity_id
_entity_poly.type
_entity_poly.pdbx_seq_one_letter_code
_entity_poly.pdbx_strand_id
1 'polypeptide(L)' 'MKCPSCAAAELVHDTRDMPYTYKNEPTTIPAVTGDFCPACGEVVLDAGESARVSTAMLGFNKQVNASDARR' A
#
# COMPACT_ATOMS: atom_id res chain seq x y z
N MET A 1 18.86 -0.24 -1.54
CA MET A 1 18.94 0.52 -2.80
C MET A 1 18.35 1.90 -2.57
N LYS A 2 18.87 2.94 -3.21
CA LYS A 2 18.26 4.28 -3.13
C LYS A 2 16.81 4.21 -3.57
N CYS A 3 15.95 4.93 -2.84
CA CYS A 3 14.54 5.05 -3.17
C CYS A 3 14.36 5.56 -4.60
N PRO A 4 13.65 4.82 -5.47
CA PRO A 4 13.45 5.23 -6.87
C PRO A 4 12.55 6.46 -7.00
N SER A 5 11.73 6.75 -5.99
CA SER A 5 10.76 7.84 -5.98
C SER A 5 11.38 9.19 -5.62
N CYS A 6 12.26 9.24 -4.60
CA CYS A 6 12.83 10.50 -4.12
C CYS A 6 14.36 10.59 -4.14
N ALA A 7 15.07 9.47 -4.34
CA ALA A 7 16.54 9.37 -4.29
C ALA A 7 17.24 9.84 -3.00
N ALA A 8 16.48 10.25 -1.97
CA ALA A 8 16.99 10.92 -0.77
C ALA A 8 17.47 9.96 0.34
N ALA A 9 16.98 8.71 0.34
CA ALA A 9 17.33 7.70 1.34
C ALA A 9 17.46 6.32 0.72
N GLU A 10 18.21 5.44 1.38
CA GLU A 10 18.19 4.00 1.14
C GLU A 10 16.88 3.42 1.66
N LEU A 11 16.31 2.48 0.91
CA LEU A 11 15.16 1.72 1.36
C LEU A 11 15.53 0.76 2.51
N VAL A 12 14.60 0.58 3.44
CA VAL A 12 14.72 -0.32 4.59
C VAL A 12 13.72 -1.45 4.46
N HIS A 13 14.22 -2.69 4.43
CA HIS A 13 13.36 -3.87 4.43
C HIS A 13 12.64 -4.00 5.77
N ASP A 14 11.32 -4.09 5.76
CA ASP A 14 10.49 -4.12 6.97
C ASP A 14 9.13 -4.78 6.70
N THR A 15 8.36 -5.05 7.75
CA THR A 15 6.96 -5.47 7.68
C THR A 15 6.10 -4.56 8.54
N ARG A 16 5.14 -3.86 7.92
CA ARG A 16 4.28 -2.91 8.62
C ARG A 16 2.89 -2.82 8.02
N ASP A 17 1.97 -2.26 8.78
CA ASP A 17 0.64 -1.94 8.30
C ASP A 17 0.68 -0.75 7.34
N MET A 18 0.04 -0.90 6.17
CA MET A 18 0.03 0.12 5.13
C MET A 18 -1.34 0.80 5.04
N PRO A 19 -1.44 2.12 5.26
CA PRO A 19 -2.70 2.84 5.07
C PRO A 19 -3.08 2.86 3.58
N TYR A 20 -4.37 2.67 3.30
CA TYR A 20 -4.92 2.78 1.96
C TYR A 20 -6.23 3.56 2.00
N THR A 21 -6.35 4.58 1.16
CA THR A 21 -7.58 5.38 1.05
C THR A 21 -8.11 5.30 -0.36
N TYR A 22 -9.39 4.95 -0.49
CA TYR A 22 -10.08 4.92 -1.77
C TYR A 22 -11.40 5.69 -1.66
N LYS A 23 -11.60 6.68 -2.54
CA LYS A 23 -12.78 7.58 -2.51
C LYS A 23 -13.07 8.19 -1.12
N ASN A 24 -12.02 8.65 -0.44
CA ASN A 24 -12.07 9.19 0.93
C ASN A 24 -12.42 8.18 2.03
N GLU A 25 -12.64 6.90 1.71
CA GLU A 25 -12.81 5.84 2.69
C GLU A 25 -11.44 5.22 3.04
N PRO A 26 -11.00 5.29 4.30
CA PRO A 26 -9.72 4.74 4.72
C PRO A 26 -9.83 3.24 5.09
N THR A 27 -8.74 2.52 4.89
CA THR A 27 -8.51 1.18 5.41
C THR A 27 -7.02 0.99 5.72
N THR A 28 -6.67 -0.17 6.28
CA THR A 28 -5.30 -0.56 6.55
C THR A 28 -5.08 -1.96 5.99
N ILE A 29 -4.04 -2.12 5.17
CA ILE A 29 -3.59 -3.41 4.68
C ILE A 29 -2.54 -3.92 5.66
N PRO A 30 -2.81 -5.01 6.40
CA PRO A 30 -1.95 -5.44 7.48
C PRO A 30 -0.70 -6.16 6.96
N ALA A 31 0.36 -6.06 7.75
CA ALA A 31 1.59 -6.84 7.62
C ALA A 31 2.16 -6.87 6.20
N VAL A 32 2.33 -5.68 5.59
CA VAL A 32 2.95 -5.52 4.27
C VAL A 32 4.46 -5.59 4.41
N THR A 33 5.07 -6.61 3.79
CA THR A 33 6.53 -6.82 3.76
C THR A 33 7.13 -6.20 2.50
N GLY A 34 8.10 -5.31 2.66
CA GLY A 34 8.73 -4.65 1.52
C GLY A 34 9.86 -3.73 1.92
N ASP A 35 10.34 -2.97 0.94
CA ASP A 35 11.42 -2.02 1.11
C ASP A 35 10.83 -0.60 1.22
N PHE A 36 10.87 -0.05 2.44
CA PHE A 36 10.24 1.23 2.80
C PHE A 36 11.23 2.38 2.76
N CYS A 37 10.85 3.48 2.12
CA CYS A 37 11.62 4.71 2.15
C CYS A 37 11.28 5.54 3.42
N PRO A 38 12.25 5.79 4.32
CA PRO A 38 12.00 6.60 5.52
C PRO A 38 11.81 8.09 5.21
N ALA A 39 12.22 8.55 4.03
CA ALA A 39 12.16 9.97 3.66
C ALA A 39 10.82 10.41 3.04
N CYS A 40 10.18 9.56 2.25
CA CYS A 40 8.95 9.92 1.52
C CYS A 40 7.79 8.92 1.68
N GLY A 41 8.01 7.78 2.33
CA GLY A 41 6.97 6.75 2.51
C GLY A 41 6.75 5.84 1.30
N GLU A 42 7.56 5.92 0.25
CA GLU A 42 7.55 4.97 -0.86
C GLU A 42 7.73 3.52 -0.36
N VAL A 43 7.05 2.58 -1.01
CA VAL A 43 7.14 1.15 -0.69
C VAL A 43 7.40 0.36 -1.96
N VAL A 44 8.53 -0.32 -2.02
CA VAL A 44 8.85 -1.25 -3.11
C VAL A 44 8.55 -2.66 -2.63
N LEU A 45 7.69 -3.36 -3.38
CA LEU A 45 7.22 -4.71 -3.07
C LEU A 45 7.79 -5.70 -4.09
N ASP A 46 8.03 -6.94 -3.65
CA ASP A 46 8.24 -8.03 -4.60
C ASP A 46 6.94 -8.41 -5.31
N ALA A 47 7.02 -9.32 -6.28
CA ALA A 47 5.86 -9.71 -7.08
C ALA A 47 4.76 -10.42 -6.25
N GLY A 48 5.14 -11.21 -5.24
CA GLY A 48 4.19 -11.93 -4.40
C GLY A 48 3.42 -10.97 -3.50
N GLU A 49 4.13 -10.06 -2.85
CA GLU A 49 3.53 -9.08 -1.98
C GLU A 49 2.73 -8.04 -2.77
N SER A 50 3.20 -7.64 -3.94
CA SER A 50 2.45 -6.78 -4.86
C SER A 50 1.10 -7.39 -5.22
N ALA A 51 1.04 -8.70 -5.51
CA ALA A 51 -0.19 -9.40 -5.83
C ALA A 51 -1.15 -9.48 -4.62
N ARG A 52 -0.61 -9.74 -3.42
CA ARG A 52 -1.39 -9.77 -2.17
C ARG A 52 -2.00 -8.41 -1.85
N VAL A 53 -1.19 -7.35 -1.88
CA VAL A 53 -1.61 -5.97 -1.63
C VAL A 53 -2.64 -5.51 -2.66
N SER A 54 -2.41 -5.78 -3.95
CA SER A 54 -3.36 -5.45 -5.02
C SER A 54 -4.70 -6.16 -4.84
N THR A 55 -4.69 -7.41 -4.41
CA THR A 55 -5.92 -8.17 -4.11
C THR A 55 -6.70 -7.55 -2.95
N ALA A 56 -6.01 -7.14 -1.88
CA ALA A 56 -6.64 -6.47 -0.74
C ALA A 56 -7.24 -5.12 -1.14
N MET A 57 -6.50 -4.30 -1.91
CA MET A 57 -7.00 -3.03 -2.45
C MET A 57 -8.24 -3.23 -3.32
N LEU A 58 -8.21 -4.18 -4.26
CA LEU A 58 -9.36 -4.47 -5.14
C LEU A 58 -10.58 -4.96 -4.36
N GLY A 59 -10.38 -5.78 -3.31
CA GLY A 59 -11.43 -6.21 -2.41
C GLY A 59 -12.10 -5.02 -1.71
N PHE A 60 -11.29 -4.12 -1.14
CA PHE A 60 -11.78 -2.91 -0.50
C PHE A 60 -12.50 -1.97 -1.49
N ASN A 61 -11.95 -1.76 -2.69
CA ASN A 61 -12.56 -0.90 -3.70
C ASN A 61 -13.95 -1.40 -4.11
N LYS A 62 -14.13 -2.72 -4.25
CA LYS A 62 -15.44 -3.33 -4.52
C LYS A 62 -16.43 -3.06 -3.38
N GLN A 63 -15.98 -3.17 -2.13
CA GLN A 63 -16.81 -2.89 -0.94
C GLN A 63 -17.25 -1.42 -0.88
N VAL A 64 -16.33 -0.48 -1.10
CA VAL A 64 -16.62 0.96 -1.13
C VAL A 64 -17.60 1.28 -2.27
N ASN A 65 -17.32 0.80 -3.49
CA ASN A 65 -18.20 1.03 -4.64
C ASN A 65 -19.62 0.47 -4.44
N ALA A 66 -19.75 -0.70 -3.81
CA ALA A 66 -21.06 -1.26 -3.49
C ALA A 66 -21.81 -0.44 -2.41
N SER A 67 -21.08 0.24 -1.54
CA SER A 67 -21.65 1.11 -0.49
C SER A 67 -22.06 2.47 -1.05
N ASP A 68 -21.24 3.04 -1.94
CA ASP A 68 -21.55 4.26 -2.69
C ASP A 68 -22.79 4.09 -3.57
N ALA A 69 -22.92 2.97 -4.28
CA ALA A 69 -24.05 2.71 -5.17
C ALA A 69 -25.40 2.57 -4.45
N ARG A 70 -25.38 2.45 -3.12
CA ARG A 70 -26.58 2.38 -2.27
C ARG A 70 -26.97 3.73 -1.67
N ARG A 71 -26.15 4.77 -1.85
CA ARG A 71 -26.46 6.15 -1.46
C ARG A 71 -27.19 6.86 -2.59
#